data_AF-A0A9N9T4X3-F1
#
_entry.id   AF-A0A9N9T4X3-F1
#
_cell.length_a   1.000
_cell.length_b   1.000
_cell.length_c   1.000
_cell.angle_alpha   90.00
_cell.angle_beta   90.00
_cell.angle_gamma   90.00
#
_symmetry.space_group_name_H-M   'P 1'
#
loop_
_entity.id
_entity.type
_entity.pdbx_description
1 polymer ?
#
loop_
_entity_poly.entity_id
_entity_poly.type
_entity_poly.pdbx_seq_one_letter_code
_entity_poly.pdbx_strand_id
1 'polypeptide(L)'
;MPEFNLKLYIIFIFLIGELTIKHVICTVTCEEEKLLEFLAGIQVWSPESIFDLAIIEQETICNKLEEKLKSVEKYYTVCKQQYPHSLYVSLVAGVKALNDKVCCFEQQFFRQFLIYHPCLYELRDDFEECNGPPDWTEESQTEKLCK
;
A
#
# COMPACT_ATOMS: atom_id res chain seq x y z
N MET A 1 49.34 28.11 -41.12
CA MET A 1 48.69 27.63 -39.87
C MET A 1 47.21 27.96 -39.98
N PRO A 2 46.29 27.04 -39.62
CA PRO A 2 46.25 26.47 -38.29
C PRO A 2 46.41 24.94 -38.24
N GLU A 3 47.08 24.53 -37.17
CA GLU A 3 47.15 23.16 -36.66
C GLU A 3 45.75 22.71 -36.22
N PHE A 4 45.29 21.57 -36.75
CA PHE A 4 44.10 20.90 -36.25
C PHE A 4 44.38 20.38 -34.83
N ASN A 5 43.83 21.07 -33.85
CA ASN A 5 44.01 20.74 -32.43
C ASN A 5 43.16 19.51 -32.08
N LEU A 6 43.74 18.31 -32.22
CA LEU A 6 43.09 17.02 -31.97
C LEU A 6 42.46 16.93 -30.56
N LYS A 7 42.99 17.67 -29.59
CA LYS A 7 42.43 17.77 -28.23
C LYS A 7 41.04 18.40 -28.20
N LEU A 8 40.75 19.38 -29.05
CA LEU A 8 39.43 20.02 -29.09
C LEU A 8 38.35 19.08 -29.67
N TYR A 9 38.74 18.24 -30.63
CA TYR A 9 37.83 17.29 -31.28
C TYR A 9 37.44 16.15 -30.31
N ILE A 10 38.38 15.67 -29.50
CA ILE A 10 38.13 14.65 -28.48
C ILE A 10 37.22 15.22 -27.37
N ILE A 11 37.42 16.47 -26.94
CA ILE A 11 36.54 17.13 -25.97
C ILE A 11 35.11 17.30 -26.52
N PHE A 12 34.97 17.62 -27.81
CA PHE A 12 33.65 17.68 -28.46
C PHE A 12 32.96 16.30 -28.52
N ILE A 13 33.70 15.22 -28.79
CA ILE A 13 33.13 13.86 -28.77
C ILE A 13 32.68 13.46 -27.34
N PHE A 14 33.44 13.82 -26.31
CA PHE A 14 33.04 13.58 -24.92
C PHE A 14 31.83 14.42 -24.48
N LEU A 15 31.73 15.69 -24.91
CA LEU A 15 30.58 16.56 -24.60
C LEU A 15 29.30 16.18 -25.36
N ILE A 16 29.40 15.64 -26.58
CA ILE A 16 28.24 15.10 -27.30
C ILE A 16 27.87 13.71 -26.78
N GLY A 17 28.82 12.94 -26.25
CA GLY A 17 28.59 11.62 -25.64
C GLY A 17 27.81 11.65 -24.32
N GLU A 18 27.76 12.79 -23.63
CA GLU A 18 26.96 12.99 -22.41
C GLU A 18 25.53 13.48 -22.68
N LEU A 19 25.19 13.84 -23.92
CA LEU A 19 23.84 14.23 -24.29
C LEU A 19 23.11 13.07 -24.98
N THR A 20 22.06 12.58 -24.31
CA THR A 20 20.98 11.73 -24.84
C THR A 20 21.14 10.21 -24.81
N ILE A 21 21.61 9.66 -23.68
CA ILE A 21 20.93 8.44 -23.21
C ILE A 21 19.77 8.90 -22.32
N LYS A 22 18.67 9.33 -22.96
CA LYS A 22 17.35 9.18 -22.31
C LYS A 22 17.18 7.67 -22.16
N HIS A 23 17.66 7.12 -21.04
CA HIS A 23 17.18 5.83 -20.57
C HIS A 23 15.67 6.00 -20.51
N VAL A 24 14.98 5.44 -21.50
CA VAL A 24 13.56 5.14 -21.37
C VAL A 24 13.53 4.11 -20.27
N ILE A 25 13.42 4.58 -19.03
CA ILE A 25 13.13 3.72 -17.89
C ILE A 25 11.72 3.24 -18.17
N CYS A 26 11.60 2.06 -18.77
CA CYS A 26 10.33 1.35 -18.84
C CYS A 26 9.94 1.00 -17.41
N THR A 27 9.26 1.92 -16.73
CA THR A 27 8.65 1.61 -15.44
C THR A 27 7.43 0.75 -15.71
N VAL A 28 7.51 -0.53 -15.37
CA VAL A 28 6.35 -1.42 -15.38
C VAL A 28 5.33 -0.86 -14.38
N THR A 29 4.12 -0.55 -14.86
CA THR A 29 3.02 -0.09 -14.00
C THR A 29 2.38 -1.27 -13.30
N CYS A 30 2.05 -1.11 -12.02
CA CYS A 30 1.34 -2.17 -11.31
C CYS A 30 -0.07 -2.35 -11.88
N GLU A 31 -0.40 -3.59 -12.24
CA GLU A 31 -1.75 -4.03 -12.57
C GLU A 31 -2.61 -4.12 -11.30
N GLU A 32 -3.78 -3.50 -11.33
CA GLU A 32 -4.73 -3.52 -10.20
C GLU A 32 -5.33 -4.91 -9.95
N GLU A 33 -5.43 -5.75 -10.99
CA GLU A 33 -5.91 -7.14 -10.89
C GLU A 33 -5.10 -7.96 -9.87
N LYS A 34 -3.79 -7.71 -9.76
CA LYS A 34 -2.93 -8.36 -8.76
C LYS A 34 -3.20 -7.91 -7.33
N LEU A 35 -3.62 -6.66 -7.15
CA LEU A 35 -4.05 -6.18 -5.84
C LEU A 35 -5.42 -6.78 -5.46
N LEU A 36 -6.32 -6.88 -6.43
CA LEU A 36 -7.61 -7.55 -6.27
C LEU A 36 -7.45 -9.04 -5.90
N GLU A 37 -6.56 -9.78 -6.57
CA GLU A 37 -6.24 -11.17 -6.23
C GLU A 37 -5.76 -11.31 -4.77
N PHE A 38 -4.89 -10.40 -4.32
CA PHE A 38 -4.44 -10.36 -2.93
C PHE A 38 -5.59 -10.09 -1.96
N LEU A 39 -6.35 -9.02 -2.20
CA LEU A 39 -7.44 -8.58 -1.33
C LEU A 39 -8.54 -9.65 -1.22
N ALA A 40 -8.91 -10.28 -2.33
CA ALA A 40 -9.84 -11.39 -2.35
C ALA A 40 -9.34 -12.60 -1.54
N GLY A 41 -8.04 -12.91 -1.60
CA GLY A 41 -7.43 -14.01 -0.84
C GLY A 41 -7.50 -13.84 0.69
N ILE A 42 -7.67 -12.62 1.17
CA ILE A 42 -7.86 -12.28 2.59
C ILE A 42 -9.28 -11.76 2.89
N GLN A 43 -10.20 -11.85 1.93
CA GLN A 43 -11.60 -11.43 2.07
C GLN A 43 -11.75 -9.95 2.46
N VAL A 44 -10.94 -9.07 1.85
CA VAL A 44 -11.03 -7.63 2.02
C VAL A 44 -11.64 -7.00 0.78
N TRP A 45 -12.82 -6.39 0.92
CA TRP A 45 -13.50 -5.66 -0.16
C TRP A 45 -13.81 -4.20 0.20
N SER A 46 -13.74 -3.86 1.50
CA SER A 46 -14.02 -2.53 2.02
C SER A 46 -13.24 -2.25 3.31
N PRO A 47 -13.19 -1.00 3.81
CA PRO A 47 -12.57 -0.69 5.10
C PRO A 47 -13.16 -1.50 6.27
N GLU A 48 -14.46 -1.76 6.26
CA GLU A 48 -15.18 -2.54 7.29
C GLU A 48 -14.68 -3.99 7.31
N SER A 49 -14.46 -4.61 6.15
CA SER A 49 -13.89 -5.96 6.09
C SER A 49 -12.47 -6.07 6.67
N ILE A 50 -11.71 -4.95 6.76
CA ILE A 50 -10.41 -4.91 7.46
C ILE A 50 -10.64 -4.91 8.98
N PHE A 51 -11.67 -4.21 9.45
CA PHE A 51 -12.06 -4.23 10.86
C PHE A 51 -12.51 -5.64 11.29
N ASP A 52 -13.27 -6.34 10.47
CA ASP A 52 -13.68 -7.73 10.74
C ASP A 52 -12.47 -8.66 10.94
N LEU A 53 -11.43 -8.50 10.11
CA LEU A 53 -10.17 -9.24 10.26
C LEU A 53 -9.50 -9.00 11.62
N ALA A 54 -9.63 -7.81 12.20
CA ALA A 54 -9.03 -7.46 13.48
C ALA A 54 -9.68 -8.18 14.66
N ILE A 55 -10.97 -8.51 14.52
CA ILE A 55 -11.81 -9.05 15.59
C ILE A 55 -11.89 -10.59 15.56
N ILE A 56 -11.50 -11.20 14.44
CA ILE A 56 -11.30 -12.64 14.32
C ILE A 56 -10.06 -13.07 15.15
N GLU A 57 -10.00 -14.34 15.55
CA GLU A 57 -8.86 -14.93 16.29
C GLU A 57 -7.49 -14.50 15.72
N GLN A 58 -6.77 -13.72 16.52
CA GLN A 58 -5.61 -12.92 16.09
C GLN A 58 -4.42 -13.78 15.67
N GLU A 59 -4.17 -14.90 16.35
CA GLU A 59 -2.98 -15.71 16.09
C GLU A 59 -3.02 -16.36 14.69
N THR A 60 -4.20 -16.83 14.27
CA THR A 60 -4.43 -17.42 12.95
C THR A 60 -4.39 -16.35 11.85
N ILE A 61 -4.95 -15.17 12.12
CA ILE A 61 -4.99 -14.09 11.12
C ILE A 61 -3.60 -13.53 10.82
N CYS A 62 -2.75 -13.39 11.84
CA CYS A 62 -1.45 -12.76 11.71
C CYS A 62 -0.49 -13.53 10.80
N ASN A 63 -0.41 -14.85 10.94
CA ASN A 63 0.41 -15.67 10.06
C ASN A 63 -0.06 -15.57 8.59
N LYS A 64 -1.37 -15.57 8.36
CA LYS A 64 -1.97 -15.46 7.02
C LYS A 64 -1.71 -14.08 6.41
N LEU A 65 -1.84 -13.01 7.19
CA LEU A 65 -1.60 -11.65 6.74
C LEU A 65 -0.13 -11.42 6.41
N GLU A 66 0.80 -11.90 7.25
CA GLU A 66 2.23 -11.74 7.02
C GLU A 66 2.69 -12.38 5.71
N GLU A 67 2.25 -13.61 5.42
CA GLU A 67 2.57 -14.29 4.16
C GLU A 67 2.03 -13.52 2.94
N LYS A 68 0.77 -13.10 3.01
CA LYS A 68 0.11 -12.40 1.90
C LYS A 68 0.71 -11.01 1.67
N LEU A 69 1.02 -10.27 2.73
CA LEU A 69 1.64 -8.94 2.65
C LEU A 69 3.04 -9.01 2.05
N LYS A 70 3.86 -10.01 2.39
CA LYS A 70 5.17 -10.24 1.73
C LYS A 70 5.05 -10.39 0.21
N SER A 71 4.00 -11.06 -0.27
CA SER A 71 3.73 -11.20 -1.70
C SER A 71 3.44 -9.86 -2.38
N VAL A 72 2.67 -8.99 -1.72
CA VAL A 72 2.33 -7.65 -2.25
C VAL A 72 3.53 -6.72 -2.19
N GLU A 73 4.31 -6.75 -1.13
CA GLU A 73 5.54 -5.96 -1.03
C GLU A 73 6.52 -6.34 -2.14
N LYS A 74 6.71 -7.64 -2.37
CA LYS A 74 7.51 -8.13 -3.50
C LYS A 74 6.95 -7.62 -4.83
N TYR A 75 5.63 -7.63 -5.01
CA TYR A 75 5.01 -7.08 -6.21
C TYR A 75 5.33 -5.59 -6.41
N TYR A 76 5.26 -4.77 -5.34
CA TYR A 76 5.63 -3.35 -5.41
C TYR A 76 7.13 -3.10 -5.66
N THR A 77 8.02 -4.08 -5.49
CA THR A 77 9.43 -3.92 -5.88
C THR A 77 9.66 -4.02 -7.39
N VAL A 78 8.77 -4.68 -8.13
CA VAL A 78 8.91 -4.94 -9.57
C VAL A 78 8.08 -4.01 -10.44
N CYS A 79 7.16 -3.26 -9.85
CA CYS A 79 6.29 -2.32 -10.55
C CYS A 79 6.16 -0.99 -9.81
N LYS A 80 5.77 0.07 -10.53
CA LYS A 80 5.47 1.37 -9.96
C LYS A 80 3.96 1.57 -9.91
N GLN A 81 3.45 1.96 -8.73
CA GLN A 81 2.04 2.32 -8.57
C GLN A 81 1.72 3.57 -9.42
N GLN A 82 0.72 3.45 -10.30
CA GLN A 82 0.24 4.55 -11.13
C GLN A 82 -0.73 5.45 -10.36
N TYR A 83 -1.56 4.85 -9.49
CA TYR A 83 -2.57 5.53 -8.67
C TYR A 83 -2.37 5.18 -7.19
N PRO A 84 -1.48 5.89 -6.47
CA PRO A 84 -1.15 5.58 -5.08
C PRO A 84 -2.32 5.84 -4.10
N HIS A 85 -3.38 6.50 -4.55
CA HIS A 85 -4.60 6.77 -3.77
C HIS A 85 -5.82 5.99 -4.28
N SER A 86 -5.63 5.00 -5.15
CA SER A 86 -6.72 4.11 -5.56
C SER A 86 -7.27 3.32 -4.36
N LEU A 87 -8.55 2.94 -4.44
CA LEU A 87 -9.23 2.14 -3.41
C LEU A 87 -8.39 0.90 -3.03
N TYR A 88 -7.93 0.12 -4.01
CA TYR A 88 -7.18 -1.12 -3.73
C TYR A 88 -5.84 -0.87 -3.04
N VAL A 89 -5.13 0.19 -3.42
CA VAL A 89 -3.88 0.57 -2.73
C VAL A 89 -4.17 0.99 -1.29
N SER A 90 -5.24 1.74 -1.07
CA SER A 90 -5.68 2.15 0.27
C SER A 90 -6.10 0.96 1.14
N LEU A 91 -6.82 -0.01 0.58
CA LEU A 91 -7.20 -1.24 1.30
C LEU A 91 -5.96 -2.08 1.66
N VAL A 92 -5.01 -2.26 0.73
CA VAL A 92 -3.73 -2.91 1.01
C VAL A 92 -2.98 -2.21 2.14
N ALA A 93 -2.94 -0.88 2.12
CA ALA A 93 -2.29 -0.09 3.17
C ALA A 93 -3.00 -0.26 4.52
N GLY A 94 -4.34 -0.32 4.54
CA GLY A 94 -5.12 -0.59 5.74
C GLY A 94 -4.84 -1.98 6.33
N VAL A 95 -4.76 -3.02 5.49
CA VAL A 95 -4.40 -4.38 5.92
C VAL A 95 -2.98 -4.42 6.50
N LYS A 96 -2.03 -3.71 5.87
CA LYS A 96 -0.67 -3.57 6.41
C LYS A 96 -0.67 -2.89 7.77
N ALA A 97 -1.40 -1.78 7.91
CA ALA A 97 -1.51 -1.06 9.18
C ALA A 97 -2.12 -1.93 10.27
N LEU A 98 -3.14 -2.73 9.94
CA LEU A 98 -3.72 -3.71 10.86
C LEU A 98 -2.66 -4.72 11.33
N ASN A 99 -1.94 -5.35 10.39
CA ASN A 99 -0.90 -6.32 10.69
C ASN A 99 0.18 -5.71 11.61
N ASP A 100 0.68 -4.53 11.30
CA ASP A 100 1.75 -3.86 12.07
C ASP A 100 1.33 -3.49 13.51
N LYS A 101 0.03 -3.35 13.75
CA LYS A 101 -0.54 -2.96 15.06
C LYS A 101 -1.03 -4.13 15.89
N VAL A 102 -1.70 -5.09 15.26
CA VAL A 102 -2.38 -6.20 15.95
C VAL A 102 -1.53 -7.47 15.97
N CYS A 103 -0.63 -7.65 15.02
CA CYS A 103 0.22 -8.84 14.95
C CYS A 103 1.57 -8.72 15.66
N CYS A 104 1.80 -7.61 16.37
CA CYS A 104 2.95 -7.45 17.25
C CYS A 104 2.52 -7.52 18.72
N PHE A 105 2.53 -8.74 19.28
CA PHE A 105 2.03 -9.02 20.64
C PHE A 105 2.72 -8.23 21.76
N GLU A 106 3.95 -7.78 21.55
CA GLU A 106 4.71 -7.01 22.54
C GLU A 106 4.32 -5.51 22.59
N GLN A 107 3.62 -5.01 21.56
CA GLN A 107 3.26 -3.59 21.48
C GLN A 107 2.20 -3.20 22.52
N GLN A 108 2.32 -1.96 23.02
CA GLN A 108 1.32 -1.38 23.92
C GLN A 108 -0.07 -1.31 23.27
N PHE A 109 -0.12 -1.01 21.96
CA PHE A 109 -1.37 -0.96 21.22
C PHE A 109 -2.11 -2.30 21.27
N PHE A 110 -1.42 -3.41 20.99
CA PHE A 110 -1.99 -4.74 21.05
C PHE A 110 -2.59 -5.06 22.43
N ARG A 111 -1.85 -4.73 23.51
CA ARG A 111 -2.36 -4.90 24.89
C ARG A 111 -3.63 -4.09 25.15
N GLN A 112 -3.70 -2.85 24.67
CA GLN A 112 -4.89 -2.01 24.81
C GLN A 112 -6.04 -2.55 23.96
N PHE A 113 -5.75 -2.98 22.73
CA PHE A 113 -6.72 -3.57 21.82
C PHE A 113 -7.39 -4.79 22.45
N LEU A 114 -6.64 -5.69 23.09
CA LEU A 114 -7.19 -6.84 23.80
C LEU A 114 -8.19 -6.49 24.91
N ILE A 115 -8.02 -5.35 25.59
CA ILE A 115 -8.94 -4.89 26.64
C ILE A 115 -10.31 -4.57 26.03
N TYR A 116 -10.33 -3.95 24.85
CA TYR A 116 -11.54 -3.51 24.16
C TYR A 116 -12.09 -4.54 23.16
N HIS A 117 -11.31 -5.58 22.85
CA HIS A 117 -11.67 -6.59 21.86
C HIS A 117 -13.08 -7.20 22.08
N PRO A 118 -13.51 -7.56 23.30
CA PRO A 118 -14.86 -8.07 23.52
C PRO A 118 -15.95 -7.05 23.13
N CYS A 119 -15.74 -5.76 23.45
CA CYS A 119 -16.67 -4.70 23.06
C CYS A 119 -16.70 -4.47 21.55
N LEU A 120 -15.53 -4.52 20.90
CA LEU A 120 -15.45 -4.40 19.43
C LEU A 120 -16.11 -5.59 18.73
N TYR A 121 -16.03 -6.79 19.31
CA TYR A 121 -16.73 -7.98 18.81
C TYR A 121 -18.25 -7.82 18.87
N GLU A 122 -18.77 -7.28 19.97
CA GLU A 122 -20.21 -6.99 20.09
C GLU A 122 -20.69 -5.93 19.10
N LEU A 123 -19.85 -4.93 18.80
CA LEU A 123 -20.17 -3.85 17.85
C LEU A 123 -19.99 -4.23 16.39
N ARG A 124 -19.41 -5.40 16.07
CA ARG A 124 -19.12 -5.80 14.68
C ARG A 124 -20.35 -5.72 13.79
N ASP A 125 -21.47 -6.27 14.26
CA ASP A 125 -22.70 -6.34 13.49
C ASP A 125 -23.30 -4.92 13.28
N ASP A 126 -23.08 -3.98 14.21
CA ASP A 126 -23.47 -2.57 14.06
C ASP A 126 -22.61 -1.82 13.01
N PHE A 127 -21.35 -2.23 12.81
CA PHE A 127 -20.47 -1.69 11.78
C PHE A 127 -20.87 -2.16 10.38
N GLU A 128 -21.34 -3.42 10.23
CA GLU A 128 -21.87 -3.91 8.94
C GLU A 128 -23.14 -3.16 8.51
N GLU A 129 -23.98 -2.75 9.47
CA GLU A 129 -25.21 -1.99 9.20
C GLU A 129 -24.96 -0.50 8.91
N CYS A 130 -23.80 0.02 9.31
CA CYS A 130 -23.36 1.36 8.93
C CYS A 130 -23.00 1.37 7.44
N ASN A 131 -23.98 1.73 6.60
CA ASN A 131 -23.71 2.18 5.25
C ASN A 131 -22.89 3.48 5.34
N GLY A 132 -21.56 3.35 5.36
CA GLY A 132 -20.66 4.47 5.30
C GLY A 132 -21.00 5.34 4.08
N PRO A 133 -20.83 6.67 4.16
CA PRO A 133 -21.02 7.52 2.99
C PRO A 133 -20.27 6.96 1.76
N PRO A 134 -20.84 7.07 0.55
CA PRO A 134 -20.24 6.53 -0.68
C PRO A 134 -18.79 6.97 -0.94
N ASP A 135 -18.33 8.06 -0.30
CA ASP A 135 -17.09 8.80 -0.59
C ASP A 135 -15.96 8.62 0.44
N TRP A 136 -15.89 7.51 1.19
CA TRP A 136 -14.79 7.31 2.17
C TRP A 136 -13.39 7.42 1.56
N THR A 137 -13.24 7.15 0.26
CA THR A 137 -11.99 7.32 -0.48
C THR A 137 -11.88 8.64 -1.26
N GLU A 138 -12.98 9.35 -1.51
CA GLU A 138 -12.96 10.60 -2.30
C GLU A 138 -12.85 11.86 -1.43
N GLU A 139 -13.35 11.83 -0.18
CA GLU A 139 -13.37 12.99 0.69
C GLU A 139 -12.51 12.79 1.95
N SER A 140 -11.19 12.88 1.81
CA SER A 140 -10.21 12.71 2.90
C SER A 140 -10.10 13.93 3.85
N GLN A 141 -11.04 14.88 3.78
CA GLN A 141 -11.01 16.08 4.64
C GLN A 141 -11.52 15.74 6.03
N THR A 142 -10.59 15.59 6.98
CA THR A 142 -10.87 15.24 8.38
C THR A 142 -11.91 16.15 9.04
N GLU A 143 -11.92 17.43 8.68
CA GLU A 143 -12.85 18.46 9.18
C GLU A 143 -14.31 18.23 8.77
N LYS A 144 -14.55 17.50 7.68
CA LYS A 144 -15.91 17.15 7.24
C LYS A 144 -16.39 15.83 7.82
N LEU A 145 -15.47 14.91 8.09
CA LEU A 145 -15.77 13.56 8.58
C LEU A 145 -16.05 13.52 10.08
N CYS A 146 -15.40 14.39 10.86
CA CYS A 146 -15.59 14.49 12.31
C CYS A 146 -16.19 15.85 12.64
N LYS A 147 -17.47 15.90 13.02
CA LYS A 147 -18.10 17.08 13.65
C LYS A 147 -18.28 16.86 15.14
#